data_AF-A0A1I0B3J2-F1
#
_entry.id   AF-A0A1I0B3J2-F1
#
_cell.length_a   1.000
_cell.length_b   1.000
_cell.length_c   1.000
_cell.angle_alpha   90.00
_cell.angle_beta   90.00
_cell.angle_gamma   90.00
#
_symmetry.space_group_name_H-M   'P 1'
#
loop_
_entity.id
_entity.type
_entity.pdbx_description
1 polymer ?
#
loop_
_entity_poly.entity_id
_entity_poly.type
_entity_poly.pdbx_seq_one_letter_code
_entity_poly.pdbx_strand_id
1 'polypeptide(L)'
;MIARIALLFFQLSLLVGPAVAMQLEADPRVIISFMDKSLPPEQDILRVTSDVTPDNHLVFQVQTKGERVGGESNDYVMLHIQHEKTYALIIPLNSDANEAVRIYEAALEPDSPLTAITFKESPLSSEYAGFDATRIERGTKFTMPLDWINFGADFGFDAYTVEATVEEDTLQINAVHDQARRGRAQPKQISAITLLNNICSPKK
;
A
#
# COMPACT_ATOMS: atom_id res chain seq x y z
N MET A 1 -29.12 55.62 -10.12
CA MET A 1 -29.55 54.52 -9.23
C MET A 1 -29.15 53.13 -9.74
N ILE A 2 -29.07 52.92 -11.07
CA ILE A 2 -28.71 51.63 -11.71
C ILE A 2 -27.25 51.21 -11.46
N ALA A 3 -26.31 52.16 -11.43
CA ALA A 3 -24.89 51.85 -11.23
C ALA A 3 -24.53 51.28 -9.85
N ARG A 4 -25.33 51.57 -8.79
CA ARG A 4 -25.09 51.02 -7.44
C ARG A 4 -25.53 49.57 -7.30
N ILE A 5 -26.50 49.12 -8.10
CA ILE A 5 -26.98 47.74 -8.09
C ILE A 5 -25.97 46.82 -8.81
N ALA A 6 -25.38 47.28 -9.90
CA ALA A 6 -24.35 46.54 -10.64
C ALA A 6 -23.08 46.29 -9.80
N LEU A 7 -22.67 47.26 -8.98
CA LEU A 7 -21.49 47.12 -8.12
C LEU A 7 -21.71 46.12 -6.97
N LEU A 8 -22.94 46.01 -6.47
CA LEU A 8 -23.30 45.04 -5.43
C LEU A 8 -23.28 43.59 -5.96
N PHE A 9 -23.71 43.38 -7.21
CA PHE A 9 -23.64 42.06 -7.85
C PHE A 9 -22.20 41.60 -8.12
N PHE A 10 -21.28 42.53 -8.44
CA PHE A 10 -19.87 42.20 -8.68
C PHE A 10 -19.11 41.83 -7.39
N GLN A 11 -19.54 42.33 -6.23
CA GLN A 11 -18.92 41.96 -4.95
C GLN A 11 -19.38 40.60 -4.40
N LEU A 12 -20.59 40.13 -4.78
CA LEU A 12 -21.09 38.82 -4.36
C LEU A 12 -20.42 37.64 -5.08
N SER A 13 -19.87 37.85 -6.28
CA SER A 13 -19.17 36.80 -7.04
C SER A 13 -17.76 36.48 -6.53
N LEU A 14 -17.19 37.28 -5.62
CA LEU A 14 -15.84 37.08 -5.07
C LEU A 14 -15.81 36.19 -3.81
N LEU A 15 -16.97 35.68 -3.36
CA LEU A 15 -17.07 34.80 -2.18
C LEU A 15 -17.18 33.31 -2.52
N VAL A 16 -17.11 32.94 -3.80
CA VAL A 16 -17.00 31.53 -4.18
C VAL A 16 -15.52 31.14 -4.11
N GLY A 17 -15.04 30.94 -2.88
CA GLY A 17 -13.79 30.21 -2.67
C GLY A 17 -13.88 28.85 -3.36
N PRO A 18 -12.75 28.26 -3.80
CA PRO A 18 -12.77 26.95 -4.42
C PRO A 18 -13.50 26.00 -3.48
N ALA A 19 -14.64 25.47 -3.92
CA ALA A 19 -15.20 24.30 -3.28
C ALA A 19 -14.08 23.26 -3.36
N VAL A 20 -13.48 22.93 -2.22
CA VAL A 20 -12.68 21.72 -2.10
C VAL A 20 -13.65 20.62 -2.49
N ALA A 21 -13.55 20.17 -3.74
CA ALA A 21 -14.25 18.98 -4.18
C ALA A 21 -13.93 17.94 -3.10
N MET A 22 -14.97 17.43 -2.42
CA MET A 22 -14.83 16.32 -1.49
C MET A 22 -13.93 15.31 -2.19
N GLN A 23 -12.70 15.17 -1.71
CA GLN A 23 -11.78 14.21 -2.29
C GLN A 23 -12.47 12.87 -2.12
N LEU A 24 -12.91 12.29 -3.24
CA LEU A 24 -13.31 10.90 -3.27
C LEU A 24 -12.13 10.15 -2.65
N GLU A 25 -12.34 9.54 -1.48
CA GLU A 25 -11.37 8.60 -0.91
C GLU A 25 -10.93 7.69 -2.07
N ALA A 26 -9.62 7.59 -2.33
CA ALA A 26 -9.17 6.69 -3.38
C ALA A 26 -9.72 5.31 -3.08
N ASP A 27 -10.41 4.73 -4.06
CA ASP A 27 -10.96 3.40 -3.96
C ASP A 27 -9.84 2.43 -3.52
N PRO A 28 -9.90 1.88 -2.30
CA PRO A 28 -8.83 1.05 -1.78
C PRO A 28 -8.71 -0.25 -2.59
N ARG A 29 -9.78 -0.65 -3.31
CA ARG A 29 -9.80 -1.88 -4.12
C ARG A 29 -8.81 -1.85 -5.27
N VAL A 30 -8.45 -0.67 -5.79
CA VAL A 30 -7.52 -0.53 -6.91
C VAL A 30 -6.67 0.73 -6.79
N ILE A 31 -5.37 0.53 -6.62
CA ILE A 31 -4.35 1.57 -6.73
C ILE A 31 -3.61 1.36 -8.05
N ILE A 32 -3.74 2.31 -8.98
CA ILE A 32 -2.92 2.35 -10.20
C ILE A 32 -1.63 3.13 -9.90
N SER A 33 -0.50 2.52 -10.22
CA SER A 33 0.83 3.12 -10.04
C SER A 33 1.13 4.19 -11.09
N PHE A 34 2.13 5.02 -10.83
CA PHE A 34 2.60 6.06 -11.75
C PHE A 34 3.29 5.49 -13.00
N MET A 35 3.75 4.23 -12.95
CA MET A 35 4.44 3.50 -14.03
C MET A 35 5.70 4.22 -14.54
N ASP A 36 6.83 4.00 -13.85
CA ASP A 36 8.10 4.61 -14.20
C ASP A 36 8.80 3.81 -15.31
N LYS A 37 8.77 4.34 -16.53
CA LYS A 37 9.37 3.70 -17.71
C LYS A 37 10.89 3.55 -17.63
N SER A 38 11.57 4.22 -16.69
CA SER A 38 13.01 4.05 -16.47
C SER A 38 13.34 2.80 -15.67
N LEU A 39 12.38 2.22 -14.95
CA LEU A 39 12.58 1.01 -14.15
C LEU A 39 12.52 -0.25 -15.03
N PRO A 40 13.28 -1.30 -14.67
CA PRO A 40 13.05 -2.65 -15.15
C PRO A 40 11.58 -3.06 -14.93
N PRO A 41 10.94 -3.75 -15.91
CA PRO A 41 9.52 -4.11 -15.83
C PRO A 41 9.10 -4.85 -14.56
N GLU A 42 9.97 -5.68 -14.02
CA GLU A 42 9.72 -6.45 -12.80
C GLU A 42 9.79 -5.62 -11.52
N GLN A 43 10.41 -4.44 -11.56
CA GLN A 43 10.44 -3.47 -10.46
C GLN A 43 9.35 -2.40 -10.60
N ASP A 44 8.81 -2.19 -11.80
CA ASP A 44 7.75 -1.22 -12.10
C ASP A 44 6.37 -1.78 -11.70
N ILE A 45 5.77 -1.27 -10.61
CA ILE A 45 4.44 -1.68 -10.17
C ILE A 45 3.43 -1.12 -11.18
N LEU A 46 2.51 -1.96 -11.64
CA LEU A 46 1.37 -1.54 -12.46
C LEU A 46 0.17 -1.17 -11.61
N ARG A 47 -0.20 -2.06 -10.69
CA ARG A 47 -1.36 -1.87 -9.83
C ARG A 47 -1.29 -2.69 -8.56
N VAL A 48 -2.02 -2.24 -7.56
CA VAL A 48 -2.35 -3.02 -6.37
C VAL A 48 -3.86 -3.16 -6.33
N THR A 49 -4.34 -4.38 -6.14
CA THR A 49 -5.77 -4.61 -5.86
C THR A 49 -5.95 -5.22 -4.49
N SER A 50 -6.99 -4.82 -3.77
CA SER A 50 -7.36 -5.41 -2.49
C SER A 50 -8.76 -6.01 -2.55
N ASP A 51 -8.95 -7.17 -1.95
CA ASP A 51 -10.24 -7.85 -1.86
C ASP A 51 -10.38 -8.64 -0.56
N VAL A 52 -11.61 -9.01 -0.21
CA VAL A 52 -11.91 -9.90 0.91
C VAL A 52 -12.42 -11.23 0.37
N THR A 53 -11.76 -12.32 0.75
CA THR A 53 -12.15 -13.65 0.31
C THR A 53 -13.28 -14.24 1.19
N PRO A 54 -14.05 -15.22 0.67
CA PRO A 54 -15.14 -15.85 1.43
C PRO A 54 -14.71 -16.57 2.71
N ASP A 55 -13.43 -16.92 2.83
CA ASP A 55 -12.80 -17.55 4.00
C ASP A 55 -12.21 -16.53 4.99
N ASN A 56 -12.65 -15.27 4.91
CA ASN A 56 -12.29 -14.17 5.83
C ASN A 56 -10.80 -13.79 5.81
N HIS A 57 -10.20 -13.69 4.62
CA HIS A 57 -8.89 -13.09 4.45
C HIS A 57 -8.98 -11.77 3.69
N LEU A 58 -8.12 -10.83 4.09
CA LEU A 58 -7.80 -9.66 3.29
C LEU A 58 -6.65 -10.02 2.35
N VAL A 59 -6.86 -9.80 1.06
CA VAL A 59 -5.91 -10.15 0.00
C VAL A 59 -5.45 -8.90 -0.71
N PHE A 60 -4.14 -8.78 -0.92
CA PHE A 60 -3.52 -7.74 -1.75
C PHE A 60 -2.78 -8.39 -2.91
N GLN A 61 -3.13 -8.03 -4.14
CA GLN A 61 -2.37 -8.43 -5.33
C GLN A 61 -1.57 -7.24 -5.82
N VAL A 62 -0.25 -7.35 -5.74
CA VAL A 62 0.70 -6.38 -6.27
C VAL A 62 1.16 -6.89 -7.63
N GLN A 63 0.77 -6.20 -8.69
CA GLN A 63 1.16 -6.55 -10.05
C GLN A 63 2.27 -5.65 -10.57
N THR A 64 3.30 -6.26 -11.14
CA THR A 64 4.43 -5.62 -11.80
C THR A 64 4.25 -5.66 -13.32
N LYS A 65 5.05 -4.89 -14.05
CA LYS A 65 4.96 -4.82 -15.52
C LYS A 65 5.58 -6.02 -16.21
N GLY A 66 6.54 -6.67 -15.57
CA GLY A 66 7.17 -7.90 -16.01
C GLY A 66 7.43 -8.87 -14.87
N GLU A 67 8.07 -9.98 -15.22
CA GLU A 67 8.50 -11.02 -14.28
C GLU A 67 10.02 -11.09 -14.27
N ARG A 68 10.58 -11.31 -13.07
CA ARG A 68 11.98 -11.68 -12.95
C ARG A 68 12.10 -13.20 -13.04
N VAL A 69 12.90 -13.66 -14.00
CA VAL A 69 13.21 -15.09 -14.18
C VAL A 69 14.62 -15.33 -13.67
N GLY A 70 14.75 -15.51 -12.35
CA GLY A 70 16.01 -15.83 -11.67
C GLY A 70 17.01 -14.67 -11.53
N GLY A 71 18.21 -15.01 -11.02
CA GLY A 71 19.30 -14.09 -10.68
C GLY A 71 19.37 -13.81 -9.18
N GLU A 72 20.57 -13.64 -8.62
CA GLU A 72 20.74 -13.18 -7.24
C GLU A 72 20.46 -11.67 -7.17
N SER A 73 19.35 -11.31 -6.52
CA SER A 73 19.02 -9.91 -6.25
C SER A 73 18.48 -9.78 -4.84
N ASN A 74 18.93 -8.76 -4.13
CA ASN A 74 18.36 -8.33 -2.84
C ASN A 74 17.10 -7.49 -3.03
N ASP A 75 16.35 -7.79 -4.10
CA ASP A 75 15.16 -7.07 -4.50
C ASP A 75 13.91 -7.81 -4.04
N TYR A 76 12.96 -7.08 -3.48
CA TYR A 76 11.73 -7.63 -2.90
C TYR A 76 10.51 -6.90 -3.41
N VAL A 77 9.39 -7.63 -3.50
CA VAL A 77 8.06 -7.02 -3.44
C VAL A 77 7.71 -6.89 -1.95
N MET A 78 7.36 -5.68 -1.53
CA MET A 78 7.00 -5.39 -0.15
C MET A 78 5.57 -4.84 -0.08
N LEU A 79 4.75 -5.48 0.75
CA LEU A 79 3.51 -4.87 1.24
C LEU A 79 3.79 -4.22 2.59
N HIS A 80 3.57 -2.91 2.66
CA HIS A 80 3.74 -2.11 3.87
C HIS A 80 2.37 -1.80 4.47
N ILE A 81 2.17 -2.19 5.73
CA ILE A 81 0.91 -2.00 6.45
C ILE A 81 1.17 -1.14 7.67
N GLN A 82 0.33 -0.14 7.89
CA GLN A 82 0.32 0.68 9.10
C GLN A 82 -0.93 0.36 9.90
N HIS A 83 -0.79 -0.42 10.97
CA HIS A 83 -1.88 -0.93 11.78
C HIS A 83 -1.40 -1.19 13.21
N GLU A 84 -1.61 -0.26 14.15
CA GLU A 84 -1.06 -0.27 15.53
C GLU A 84 0.49 -0.22 15.61
N LYS A 85 1.18 -0.96 14.74
CA LYS A 85 2.60 -0.91 14.39
C LYS A 85 2.74 -0.68 12.88
N THR A 86 3.97 -0.58 12.42
CA THR A 86 4.30 -0.63 11.00
C THR A 86 4.81 -2.03 10.65
N TYR A 87 4.19 -2.68 9.67
CA TYR A 87 4.57 -4.02 9.20
C TYR A 87 5.10 -3.98 7.77
N ALA A 88 6.13 -4.77 7.51
CA ALA A 88 6.69 -5.03 6.20
C ALA A 88 6.61 -6.53 5.89
N LEU A 89 5.75 -6.89 4.95
CA LEU A 89 5.64 -8.25 4.42
C LEU A 89 6.43 -8.30 3.13
N ILE A 90 7.45 -9.15 3.06
CA ILE A 90 8.34 -9.21 1.90
C ILE A 90 8.37 -10.61 1.27
N ILE A 91 8.52 -10.63 -0.04
CA ILE A 91 8.89 -11.81 -0.83
C ILE A 91 9.96 -11.41 -1.85
N PRO A 92 11.00 -12.22 -2.07
CA PRO A 92 12.00 -11.90 -3.09
C PRO A 92 11.37 -11.81 -4.49
N LEU A 93 11.85 -10.87 -5.30
CA LEU A 93 11.37 -10.69 -6.68
C LEU A 93 11.73 -11.88 -7.59
N ASN A 94 12.78 -12.62 -7.22
CA ASN A 94 13.34 -13.78 -7.90
C ASN A 94 12.92 -15.12 -7.28
N SER A 95 12.04 -15.13 -6.27
CA SER A 95 11.69 -16.36 -5.55
C SER A 95 10.91 -17.35 -6.43
N ASP A 96 11.11 -18.64 -6.17
CA ASP A 96 10.19 -19.68 -6.63
C ASP A 96 8.82 -19.53 -5.94
N ALA A 97 7.80 -20.18 -6.51
CA ALA A 97 6.42 -20.06 -6.03
C ALA A 97 6.17 -20.53 -4.58
N ASN A 98 7.16 -21.16 -3.93
CA ASN A 98 7.04 -21.79 -2.61
C ASN A 98 7.79 -21.05 -1.49
N GLU A 99 8.28 -19.83 -1.72
CA GLU A 99 8.96 -19.07 -0.66
C GLU A 99 7.93 -18.47 0.31
N ALA A 100 8.10 -18.75 1.60
CA ALA A 100 7.21 -18.25 2.64
C ALA A 100 7.38 -16.73 2.81
N VAL A 101 6.26 -16.05 3.09
CA VAL A 101 6.30 -14.61 3.42
C VAL A 101 7.12 -14.36 4.68
N ARG A 102 8.01 -13.38 4.64
CA ARG A 102 8.72 -12.89 5.83
C ARG A 102 8.06 -11.60 6.29
N ILE A 103 7.80 -11.49 7.59
CA ILE A 103 7.02 -10.42 8.19
C ILE A 103 7.91 -9.74 9.22
N TYR A 104 8.08 -8.43 9.04
CA TYR A 104 8.83 -7.60 9.97
C TYR A 104 7.92 -6.51 10.53
N GLU A 105 8.22 -6.05 11.73
CA GLU A 105 7.50 -4.99 12.41
C GLU A 105 8.46 -3.92 12.95
N ALA A 106 7.94 -2.70 13.07
CA ALA A 106 8.59 -1.55 13.66
C ALA A 106 7.56 -0.68 14.39
N ALA A 107 8.03 0.28 15.18
CA ALA A 107 7.16 1.30 15.76
C ALA A 107 6.44 2.07 14.65
N LEU A 108 5.23 2.55 14.97
CA LEU A 108 4.45 3.36 14.03
C LEU A 108 5.09 4.75 13.87
N GLU A 109 5.79 4.96 12.75
CA GLU A 109 6.41 6.24 12.40
C GLU A 109 5.87 6.74 11.05
N PRO A 110 4.76 7.50 11.04
CA PRO A 110 4.03 7.81 9.81
C PRO A 110 4.79 8.70 8.81
N ASP A 111 5.81 9.43 9.27
CA ASP A 111 6.57 10.39 8.46
C ASP A 111 8.04 9.97 8.21
N SER A 112 8.47 8.84 8.76
CA SER A 112 9.83 8.34 8.55
C SER A 112 9.96 7.72 7.15
N PRO A 113 11.00 8.08 6.38
CA PRO A 113 11.26 7.40 5.12
C PRO A 113 11.55 5.92 5.40
N LEU A 114 11.07 5.02 4.53
CA LEU A 114 11.24 3.57 4.70
C LEU A 114 12.71 3.15 4.92
N THR A 115 13.65 3.87 4.30
CA THR A 115 15.10 3.61 4.41
C THR A 115 15.69 4.00 5.77
N ALA A 116 14.98 4.77 6.59
CA ALA A 116 15.40 5.11 7.95
C ALA A 116 14.86 4.13 9.00
N ILE A 117 13.94 3.25 8.62
CA ILE A 117 13.32 2.29 9.54
C ILE A 117 14.13 1.00 9.52
N THR A 118 14.57 0.57 10.71
CA THR A 118 15.06 -0.79 10.93
C THR A 118 13.90 -1.61 11.47
N PHE A 119 13.47 -2.62 10.71
CA PHE A 119 12.42 -3.52 11.14
C PHE A 119 13.02 -4.73 11.86
N LYS A 120 12.26 -5.29 12.80
CA LYS A 120 12.56 -6.55 13.49
C LYS A 120 11.60 -7.62 13.02
N GLU A 121 12.04 -8.87 12.96
CA GLU A 121 11.17 -9.98 12.58
C GLU A 121 9.98 -10.03 13.55
N SER A 122 8.78 -10.13 12.97
CA SER A 122 7.56 -10.16 13.75
C SER A 122 7.34 -11.58 14.28
N PRO A 123 6.84 -11.74 15.52
CA PRO A 123 6.40 -13.05 16.01
C PRO A 123 5.40 -13.74 15.06
N LEU A 124 4.64 -12.95 14.28
CA LEU A 124 3.72 -13.42 13.23
C LEU A 124 4.39 -14.32 12.19
N SER A 125 5.70 -14.16 11.93
CA SER A 125 6.46 -15.03 11.03
C SER A 125 6.63 -16.45 11.55
N SER A 126 6.73 -16.63 12.87
CA SER A 126 6.90 -17.94 13.50
C SER A 126 5.58 -18.67 13.81
N GLU A 127 4.50 -17.92 13.99
CA GLU A 127 3.20 -18.47 14.45
C GLU A 127 2.26 -18.90 13.30
N TYR A 128 2.64 -18.70 12.02
CA TYR A 128 1.81 -19.02 10.84
C TYR A 128 0.33 -18.62 11.03
N ALA A 129 0.10 -17.37 11.46
CA ALA A 129 -1.22 -16.84 11.78
C ALA A 129 -2.06 -16.53 10.51
N GLY A 130 -2.15 -17.44 9.55
CA GLY A 130 -2.89 -17.25 8.30
C GLY A 130 -2.29 -16.24 7.32
N PHE A 131 -1.09 -15.72 7.61
CA PHE A 131 -0.34 -14.87 6.69
C PHE A 131 0.33 -15.71 5.62
N ASP A 132 0.22 -15.26 4.38
CA ASP A 132 0.82 -15.93 3.23
C ASP A 132 1.20 -14.93 2.15
N ALA A 133 2.20 -15.28 1.34
CA ALA A 133 2.50 -14.59 0.08
C ALA A 133 2.77 -15.63 -0.99
N THR A 134 2.05 -15.53 -2.10
CA THR A 134 2.23 -16.41 -3.25
C THR A 134 2.56 -15.60 -4.48
N ARG A 135 3.51 -16.10 -5.28
CA ARG A 135 3.78 -15.52 -6.59
C ARG A 135 2.58 -15.76 -7.51
N ILE A 136 2.23 -14.73 -8.26
CA ILE A 136 1.25 -14.79 -9.34
C ILE A 136 1.92 -14.32 -10.63
N GLU A 137 1.30 -14.59 -11.77
CA GLU A 137 1.80 -14.06 -13.04
C GLU A 137 1.97 -12.53 -12.93
N ARG A 138 3.21 -12.07 -13.15
CA ARG A 138 3.63 -10.68 -13.05
C ARG A 138 3.26 -10.03 -11.71
N GLY A 139 3.52 -10.71 -10.59
CA GLY A 139 3.31 -10.10 -9.29
C GLY A 139 3.35 -11.04 -8.09
N THR A 140 2.75 -10.56 -7.01
CA THR A 140 2.63 -11.26 -5.73
C THR A 140 1.24 -11.04 -5.16
N LYS A 141 0.66 -12.09 -4.57
CA LYS A 141 -0.56 -12.05 -3.77
C LYS A 141 -0.18 -12.24 -2.30
N PHE A 142 -0.43 -11.23 -1.47
CA PHE A 142 -0.36 -11.31 -0.02
C PHE A 142 -1.74 -11.61 0.55
N THR A 143 -1.80 -12.47 1.56
CA THR A 143 -3.02 -12.89 2.26
C THR A 143 -2.79 -12.72 3.75
N MET A 144 -3.77 -12.20 4.48
CA MET A 144 -3.77 -12.15 5.94
C MET A 144 -5.18 -12.36 6.47
N PRO A 145 -5.36 -12.97 7.65
CA PRO A 145 -6.69 -13.21 8.16
C PRO A 145 -7.29 -11.93 8.71
N LEU A 146 -8.61 -11.80 8.62
CA LEU A 146 -9.32 -10.63 9.13
C LEU A 146 -9.36 -10.57 10.66
N ASP A 147 -9.17 -11.69 11.36
CA ASP A 147 -9.18 -11.75 12.83
C ASP A 147 -7.94 -11.12 13.48
N TRP A 148 -6.85 -10.98 12.72
CA TRP A 148 -5.66 -10.23 13.11
C TRP A 148 -5.92 -8.71 13.16
N ILE A 149 -6.89 -8.21 12.39
CA ILE A 149 -7.13 -6.77 12.26
C ILE A 149 -7.93 -6.26 13.46
N ASN A 150 -7.34 -5.33 14.21
CA ASN A 150 -8.07 -4.52 15.18
C ASN A 150 -8.98 -3.52 14.47
N PHE A 151 -10.26 -3.86 14.27
CA PHE A 151 -11.24 -3.00 13.60
C PHE A 151 -11.50 -1.65 14.31
N GLY A 152 -11.05 -1.48 15.55
CA GLY A 152 -11.10 -0.23 16.29
C GLY A 152 -9.92 0.72 16.01
N ALA A 153 -8.90 0.26 15.27
CA ALA A 153 -7.72 1.05 14.93
C ALA A 153 -7.74 1.54 13.47
N ASP A 154 -6.81 2.43 13.16
CA ASP A 154 -6.53 2.84 11.79
C ASP A 154 -5.76 1.75 11.03
N PHE A 155 -5.97 1.73 9.72
CA PHE A 155 -5.33 0.83 8.79
C PHE A 155 -4.92 1.59 7.53
N GLY A 156 -3.63 1.51 7.19
CA GLY A 156 -3.08 2.01 5.95
C GLY A 156 -2.26 0.94 5.26
N PHE A 157 -2.19 0.99 3.93
CA PHE A 157 -1.31 0.11 3.18
C PHE A 157 -0.77 0.79 1.92
N ASP A 158 0.41 0.34 1.51
CA ASP A 158 1.03 0.68 0.24
C ASP A 158 1.92 -0.48 -0.21
N ALA A 159 2.22 -0.55 -1.50
CA ALA A 159 3.11 -1.57 -2.05
C ALA A 159 4.34 -0.94 -2.66
N TYR A 160 5.47 -1.62 -2.50
CA TYR A 160 6.77 -1.16 -2.97
C TYR A 160 7.52 -2.30 -3.65
N THR A 161 8.40 -1.92 -4.56
CA THR A 161 9.55 -2.73 -4.95
C THR A 161 10.79 -2.09 -4.34
N VAL A 162 11.58 -2.87 -3.64
CA VAL A 162 12.69 -2.36 -2.82
C VAL A 162 13.93 -3.20 -2.99
N GLU A 163 15.09 -2.59 -2.78
CA GLU A 163 16.31 -3.30 -2.43
C GLU A 163 16.43 -3.30 -0.90
N ALA A 164 16.67 -4.47 -0.31
CA ALA A 164 16.74 -4.62 1.14
C ALA A 164 17.79 -5.63 1.59
N THR A 165 18.38 -5.38 2.76
CA THR A 165 19.24 -6.33 3.44
C THR A 165 18.44 -7.05 4.52
N VAL A 166 18.50 -8.37 4.51
CA VAL A 166 17.94 -9.22 5.56
C VAL A 166 19.08 -9.88 6.33
N GLU A 167 19.24 -9.49 7.59
CA GLU A 167 20.26 -10.02 8.50
C GLU A 167 19.59 -10.60 9.74
N GLU A 168 19.72 -11.92 9.93
CA GLU A 168 19.07 -12.67 11.02
C GLU A 168 17.58 -12.29 11.12
N ASP A 169 17.23 -11.54 12.18
CA ASP A 169 15.87 -11.15 12.53
C ASP A 169 15.61 -9.67 12.18
N THR A 170 16.35 -9.10 11.24
CA THR A 170 16.26 -7.68 10.89
C THR A 170 16.10 -7.46 9.39
N LEU A 171 15.31 -6.44 9.06
CA LEU A 171 15.13 -5.96 7.70
C LEU A 171 15.50 -4.48 7.64
N GLN A 172 16.40 -4.15 6.72
CA GLN A 172 16.77 -2.79 6.39
C GLN A 172 16.49 -2.52 4.91
N ILE A 173 15.70 -1.48 4.64
CA ILE A 173 15.43 -1.03 3.27
C ILE A 173 16.58 -0.14 2.80
N ASN A 174 17.29 -0.57 1.76
CA ASN A 174 18.45 0.16 1.21
C ASN A 174 17.99 1.17 0.15
N ALA A 175 17.06 0.77 -0.70
CA ALA A 175 16.50 1.62 -1.76
C ALA A 175 15.05 1.28 -2.04
N VAL A 176 14.28 2.29 -2.46
CA VAL A 176 12.91 2.13 -2.98
C VAL A 176 12.96 2.32 -4.49
N HIS A 177 12.67 1.27 -5.25
CA HIS A 177 12.60 1.34 -6.71
C HIS A 177 11.28 1.99 -7.13
N ASP A 178 10.16 1.41 -6.68
CA ASP A 178 8.81 1.92 -6.96
C ASP A 178 7.89 1.93 -5.72
N GLN A 179 6.85 2.75 -5.79
CA GLN A 179 5.77 2.86 -4.81
C GLN A 179 4.42 3.01 -5.54
N ALA A 180 3.45 2.15 -5.23
CA ALA A 180 2.15 2.14 -5.90
C ALA A 180 1.38 3.47 -5.78
N ARG A 181 1.43 4.14 -4.61
CA ARG A 181 0.78 5.45 -4.41
C ARG A 181 1.69 6.66 -4.68
N ARG A 182 2.83 6.50 -5.38
CA ARG A 182 3.75 7.62 -5.68
C ARG A 182 2.98 8.81 -6.28
N GLY A 183 3.17 10.00 -5.71
CA GLY A 183 2.54 11.25 -6.18
C GLY A 183 1.08 11.48 -5.77
N ARG A 184 0.47 10.62 -4.95
CA ARG A 184 -0.89 10.84 -4.41
C ARG A 184 -0.85 11.64 -3.10
N ALA A 185 -1.66 12.70 -3.02
CA ALA A 185 -1.73 13.61 -1.86
C ALA A 185 -2.71 13.17 -0.75
N GLN A 186 -3.36 12.01 -0.88
CA GLN A 186 -4.43 11.58 0.03
C GLN A 186 -3.85 10.94 1.31
N PRO A 187 -4.54 11.06 2.46
CA PRO A 187 -4.17 10.36 3.69
C PRO A 187 -4.05 8.85 3.44
N LYS A 188 -2.96 8.25 3.91
CA LYS A 188 -2.66 6.83 3.71
C LYS A 188 -3.40 5.89 4.66
N GLN A 189 -4.00 6.43 5.72
CA GLN A 189 -4.70 5.67 6.76
C GLN A 189 -6.15 6.10 6.87
N ILE A 190 -7.03 5.11 7.00
CA ILE A 190 -8.45 5.24 7.34
C ILE A 190 -8.77 4.22 8.42
N SER A 191 -9.91 4.33 9.10
CA SER A 191 -10.28 3.28 10.06
C SER A 191 -10.34 1.91 9.38
N ALA A 192 -9.87 0.86 10.05
CA ALA A 192 -9.87 -0.50 9.52
C ALA A 192 -11.27 -0.96 9.09
N ILE A 193 -12.31 -0.58 9.86
CA ILE A 193 -13.69 -0.88 9.50
C ILE A 193 -14.15 -0.11 8.26
N THR A 194 -13.73 1.15 8.08
CA THR A 194 -14.02 1.93 6.86
C THR A 194 -13.35 1.29 5.65
N LEU A 195 -12.09 0.85 5.77
CA LEU A 195 -11.38 0.15 4.70
C LEU A 195 -12.16 -1.10 4.27
N LEU A 196 -12.54 -1.95 5.22
CA LEU A 196 -13.26 -3.18 4.93
C LEU A 196 -14.62 -2.90 4.27
N ASN A 197 -15.35 -1.92 4.78
CA ASN A 197 -16.62 -1.50 4.18
C ASN A 197 -16.43 -1.01 2.74
N ASN A 198 -15.38 -0.24 2.46
CA ASN A 198 -15.08 0.26 1.12
C ASN A 198 -14.72 -0.89 0.16
N ILE A 199 -14.01 -1.92 0.63
CA ILE A 199 -13.66 -3.10 -0.17
C ILE A 199 -14.92 -3.94 -0.46
N CYS A 200 -15.75 -4.21 0.56
CA CYS A 200 -16.93 -5.05 0.45
C CYS A 200 -18.16 -4.36 -0.17
N SER A 201 -18.14 -3.04 -0.33
CA SER A 201 -19.25 -2.30 -0.93
C SER A 201 -19.42 -2.62 -2.41
N PRO A 202 -20.66 -2.74 -2.93
CA PRO A 202 -20.90 -2.89 -4.36
C PRO A 202 -20.19 -1.80 -5.17
N LYS A 203 -19.61 -2.16 -6.32
CA LYS A 203 -19.06 -1.18 -7.26
C LYS A 203 -20.21 -0.29 -7.76
N LYS A 204 -20.07 1.03 -7.61
CA LYS A 204 -20.95 2.00 -8.25
C LYS A 204 -20.61 2.15 -9.73
#